data_AF-A0A955XV38-F1
#
_entry.id   AF-A0A955XV38-F1
#
_cell.length_a   1.000
_cell.length_b   1.000
_cell.length_c   1.000
_cell.angle_alpha   90.00
_cell.angle_beta   90.00
_cell.angle_gamma   90.00
#
_symmetry.space_group_name_H-M   'P 1'
#
loop_
_entity.id
_entity.type
_entity.pdbx_description
1 polymer ?
#
loop_
_entity_poly.entity_id
_entity_poly.type
_entity_poly.pdbx_seq_one_letter_code
_entity_poly.pdbx_strand_id
1 'polypeptide(L)'
;MDKAAVTPVSRFNHTTIFIAGAGHSGSTLLGLILGSHPDAFYPGEAAKTRFLGDESKALKKRVCKLCGPDCVIWGDFVPAETPDLYEQLAARTSRPIIIDSSKGMFWISAKLEEVREAGGKPVLLFLQRDGRAVINSRVRKYPERDPAAMVESWLQQIRETADLYHAFKGPKMVVRYEELATSPEPVIRSICTLAGVDFHAGMLDFSKHEHHVLGGNNGTQFQVARRQGLDGLVGNTAEDRPYYGEHPKGIVLDLRWKSELPAEVLTVFDAMAGSENAEFAWG
;
A
#
# COMPACT_ATOMS: atom_id res chain seq x y z
N MET A 1 9.49 42.42 -4.72
CA MET A 1 9.40 41.60 -3.49
C MET A 1 10.06 40.28 -3.82
N ASP A 2 11.35 40.17 -3.51
CA ASP A 2 12.11 38.95 -3.68
C ASP A 2 11.54 37.86 -2.75
N LYS A 3 11.12 36.74 -3.34
CA LYS A 3 10.94 35.51 -2.57
C LYS A 3 12.33 35.11 -2.10
N ALA A 4 12.61 35.33 -0.81
CA ALA A 4 13.83 34.85 -0.18
C ALA A 4 14.01 33.37 -0.54
N ALA A 5 15.17 33.04 -1.13
CA ALA A 5 15.55 31.68 -1.42
C ALA A 5 15.62 30.92 -0.08
N VAL A 6 14.63 30.07 0.19
CA VAL A 6 14.66 29.14 1.31
C VAL A 6 15.88 28.26 1.10
N THR A 7 16.88 28.41 1.96
CA THR A 7 18.04 27.50 1.96
C THR A 7 17.50 26.10 2.24
N PRO A 8 17.76 25.09 1.40
CA PRO A 8 17.25 23.75 1.64
C PRO A 8 17.80 23.27 2.97
N VAL A 9 16.94 23.04 3.95
CA VAL A 9 17.32 22.32 5.17
C VAL A 9 17.67 20.91 4.71
N SER A 10 18.86 20.42 5.06
CA SER A 10 19.25 19.04 4.78
C SER A 10 18.26 18.10 5.48
N ARG A 11 17.34 17.50 4.73
CA ARG A 11 16.39 16.49 5.22
C ARG A 11 16.98 15.09 5.09
N PHE A 12 16.72 14.21 6.05
CA PHE A 12 17.18 12.82 6.01
C PHE A 12 16.29 11.94 5.11
N ASN A 13 14.99 12.24 5.03
CA ASN A 13 14.10 11.57 4.08
C ASN A 13 14.36 12.09 2.66
N HIS A 14 15.08 11.35 1.82
CA HIS A 14 15.38 11.79 0.45
C HIS A 14 14.23 11.53 -0.53
N THR A 15 13.55 10.39 -0.38
CA THR A 15 12.52 9.94 -1.33
C THR A 15 11.30 9.40 -0.59
N THR A 16 10.12 9.78 -1.04
CA THR A 16 8.86 9.22 -0.52
C THR A 16 8.03 8.67 -1.67
N ILE A 17 7.77 7.36 -1.62
CA ILE A 17 7.02 6.62 -2.64
C ILE A 17 5.57 6.48 -2.20
N PHE A 18 4.65 7.02 -2.97
CA PHE A 18 3.21 6.94 -2.74
C PHE A 18 2.59 5.87 -3.64
N ILE A 19 2.01 4.83 -3.05
CA ILE A 19 1.28 3.77 -3.77
C ILE A 19 -0.21 4.13 -3.80
N ALA A 20 -0.63 4.82 -4.85
CA ALA A 20 -2.04 5.13 -5.10
C ALA A 20 -2.78 3.96 -5.76
N GLY A 21 -4.06 4.13 -6.06
CA GLY A 21 -4.93 3.11 -6.66
C GLY A 21 -5.82 2.41 -5.64
N ALA A 22 -6.73 1.57 -6.12
CA ALA A 22 -7.78 1.02 -5.27
C ALA A 22 -7.28 0.13 -4.13
N GLY A 23 -7.99 0.16 -3.00
CA GLY A 23 -7.86 -0.89 -1.99
C GLY A 23 -8.16 -2.25 -2.62
N HIS A 24 -7.47 -3.30 -2.16
CA HIS A 24 -7.49 -4.66 -2.72
C HIS A 24 -6.73 -4.86 -4.05
N SER A 25 -5.94 -3.87 -4.49
CA SER A 25 -5.05 -4.00 -5.68
C SER A 25 -3.62 -4.49 -5.37
N GLY A 26 -3.33 -5.01 -4.17
CA GLY A 26 -1.99 -5.53 -3.83
C GLY A 26 -0.99 -4.51 -3.27
N SER A 27 -1.45 -3.33 -2.83
CA SER A 27 -0.56 -2.28 -2.29
C SER A 27 0.24 -2.71 -1.06
N THR A 28 -0.31 -3.58 -0.21
CA THR A 28 0.42 -4.16 0.93
C THR A 28 1.55 -5.07 0.48
N LEU A 29 1.35 -5.89 -0.55
CA LEU A 29 2.41 -6.72 -1.12
C LEU A 29 3.53 -5.86 -1.69
N LEU A 30 3.18 -4.88 -2.53
CA LEU A 30 4.17 -3.98 -3.11
C LEU A 30 4.92 -3.20 -2.03
N GLY A 31 4.21 -2.65 -1.04
CA GLY A 31 4.81 -1.94 0.08
C GLY A 31 5.77 -2.80 0.90
N LEU A 32 5.42 -4.06 1.20
CA LEU A 32 6.31 -4.97 1.92
C LEU A 32 7.57 -5.33 1.11
N ILE A 33 7.45 -5.53 -0.20
CA ILE A 33 8.60 -5.77 -1.08
C ILE A 33 9.53 -4.55 -1.09
N LEU A 34 8.98 -3.35 -1.30
CA LEU A 34 9.77 -2.11 -1.31
C LEU A 34 10.37 -1.80 0.07
N GLY A 35 9.62 -2.02 1.14
CA GLY A 35 10.07 -1.84 2.53
C GLY A 35 11.14 -2.85 2.97
N SER A 36 11.36 -3.91 2.20
CA SER A 36 12.45 -4.87 2.42
C SER A 36 13.79 -4.39 1.84
N HIS A 37 13.83 -3.21 1.21
CA HIS A 37 15.07 -2.56 0.81
C HIS A 37 15.83 -2.05 2.06
N PRO A 38 17.17 -2.19 2.14
CA PRO A 38 17.96 -1.78 3.32
C PRO A 38 17.79 -0.33 3.75
N ASP A 39 17.55 0.58 2.80
CA ASP A 39 17.36 2.02 3.06
C ASP A 39 15.89 2.47 3.12
N ALA A 40 14.94 1.53 3.07
CA ALA A 40 13.52 1.87 3.01
C ALA A 40 12.74 1.46 4.25
N PHE A 41 11.69 2.21 4.55
CA PHE A 41 10.70 1.87 5.55
C PHE A 41 9.29 1.95 4.97
N TYR A 42 8.51 0.89 5.14
CA TYR A 42 7.10 0.83 4.75
C TYR A 42 6.21 0.90 6.00
N PRO A 43 5.68 2.07 6.38
CA PRO A 43 4.74 2.21 7.49
C PRO A 43 3.36 1.57 7.25
N GLY A 44 3.05 1.04 6.06
CA GLY A 44 1.69 0.65 5.71
C GLY A 44 0.89 1.81 5.12
N GLU A 45 -0.32 2.02 5.63
CA GLU A 45 -1.13 3.22 5.37
C GLU A 45 -0.71 4.31 6.36
N ALA A 46 0.24 5.18 5.98
CA ALA A 46 0.78 6.21 6.89
C ALA A 46 -0.30 7.15 7.44
N ALA A 47 -1.41 7.37 6.73
CA ALA A 47 -2.56 8.11 7.23
C ALA A 47 -3.18 7.54 8.51
N LYS A 48 -2.82 6.32 8.92
CA LYS A 48 -3.26 5.71 10.18
C LYS A 48 -2.43 6.14 11.39
N THR A 49 -1.32 6.87 11.21
CA THR A 49 -0.58 7.47 12.33
C THR A 49 -1.46 8.40 13.16
N ARG A 50 -2.45 9.06 12.54
CA ARG A 50 -3.47 9.88 13.22
C ARG A 50 -4.35 9.14 14.22
N PHE A 51 -4.35 7.80 14.19
CA PHE A 51 -5.13 6.97 15.11
C PHE A 51 -4.27 6.36 16.21
N LEU A 52 -2.94 6.50 16.18
CA LEU A 52 -2.08 5.98 17.23
C LEU A 52 -2.48 6.59 18.57
N GLY A 53 -2.63 5.75 19.59
CA GLY A 53 -3.09 6.16 20.93
C GLY A 53 -4.58 6.53 21.05
N ASP A 54 -5.35 6.63 19.96
CA ASP A 54 -6.78 6.99 20.02
C ASP A 54 -7.63 5.81 20.51
N GLU A 55 -7.91 5.75 21.81
CA GLU A 55 -8.68 4.68 22.45
C GLU A 55 -10.12 4.55 21.95
N SER A 56 -10.66 5.57 21.26
CA SER A 56 -11.98 5.48 20.60
C SER A 56 -11.97 4.55 19.39
N LYS A 57 -10.79 4.22 18.85
CA LYS A 57 -10.64 3.30 17.71
C LYS A 57 -10.35 1.88 18.19
N ALA A 58 -10.90 0.92 17.47
CA ALA A 58 -10.56 -0.49 17.64
C ALA A 58 -9.04 -0.69 17.59
N LEU A 59 -8.49 -1.52 18.50
CA LEU A 59 -7.04 -1.73 18.68
C LEU A 59 -6.29 -1.90 17.35
N LYS A 60 -6.82 -2.76 16.46
CA LYS A 60 -6.25 -3.03 15.12
C LYS A 60 -6.07 -1.82 14.18
N LYS A 61 -6.67 -0.67 14.50
CA LYS A 61 -6.55 0.58 13.75
C LYS A 61 -5.51 1.54 14.34
N ARG A 62 -5.06 1.31 15.57
CA ARG A 62 -4.22 2.23 16.37
C ARG A 62 -2.90 1.62 16.86
N VAL A 63 -2.53 0.43 16.36
CA VAL A 63 -1.26 -0.24 16.70
C VAL A 63 -0.65 -0.90 15.48
N CYS A 64 0.63 -1.28 15.59
CA CYS A 64 1.30 -2.11 14.60
C CYS A 64 0.53 -3.40 14.36
N LYS A 65 0.33 -3.75 13.08
CA LYS A 65 -0.37 -4.98 12.70
C LYS A 65 0.40 -6.25 13.04
N LEU A 66 1.72 -6.15 13.21
CA LEU A 66 2.61 -7.27 13.46
C LEU A 66 3.05 -7.33 14.93
N CYS A 67 3.49 -6.20 15.49
CA CYS A 67 4.05 -6.13 16.84
C CYS A 67 3.04 -5.74 17.93
N GLY A 68 1.91 -5.14 17.57
CA GLY A 68 0.91 -4.68 18.53
C GLY A 68 1.28 -3.36 19.20
N PRO A 69 0.79 -3.10 20.43
CA PRO A 69 0.97 -1.82 21.13
C PRO A 69 2.43 -1.55 21.52
N ASP A 70 3.20 -2.59 21.86
CA ASP A 70 4.60 -2.45 22.31
C ASP A 70 5.60 -2.38 21.14
N CYS A 71 5.12 -2.00 19.95
CA CYS A 71 5.95 -1.88 18.77
C CYS A 71 7.04 -0.82 18.96
N VAL A 72 8.30 -1.20 18.73
CA VAL A 72 9.46 -0.29 18.84
C VAL A 72 9.36 0.95 17.92
N ILE A 73 8.60 0.87 16.84
CA ILE A 73 8.37 2.01 15.94
C ILE A 73 7.16 2.82 16.36
N TRP A 74 6.09 2.21 16.84
CA TRP A 74 4.78 2.87 16.96
C TRP A 74 4.29 3.10 18.39
N GLY A 75 4.82 2.37 19.38
CA GLY A 75 4.28 2.33 20.74
C GLY A 75 4.33 3.67 21.47
N ASP A 76 5.40 4.43 21.26
CA ASP A 76 5.64 5.78 21.80
C ASP A 76 5.62 6.86 20.71
N PHE A 77 5.24 6.52 19.47
CA PHE A 77 5.26 7.48 18.38
C PHE A 77 4.06 8.43 18.46
N VAL A 78 4.37 9.70 18.73
CA VAL A 78 3.41 10.81 18.70
C VAL A 78 3.79 11.72 17.53
N PRO A 79 2.99 11.77 16.44
CA PRO A 79 3.29 12.62 15.30
C PRO A 79 3.32 14.09 15.70
N ALA A 80 4.43 14.78 15.41
CA ALA A 80 4.52 16.24 15.52
C ALA A 80 4.02 16.91 14.23
N GLU A 81 3.72 18.22 14.30
CA GLU A 81 3.40 19.01 13.11
C GLU A 81 4.64 19.32 12.26
N THR A 82 5.79 19.53 12.90
CA THR A 82 7.07 19.79 12.23
C THR A 82 8.21 18.97 12.87
N PRO A 83 9.12 18.36 12.08
CA PRO A 83 9.12 18.31 10.61
C PRO A 83 7.97 17.43 10.07
N ASP A 84 7.85 17.29 8.74
CA ASP A 84 6.80 16.46 8.14
C ASP A 84 6.84 14.99 8.60
N LEU A 85 5.73 14.26 8.44
CA LEU A 85 5.60 12.89 8.91
C LEU A 85 6.70 11.98 8.35
N TYR A 86 7.07 12.13 7.08
CA TYR A 86 8.03 11.24 6.43
C TYR A 86 9.45 11.51 6.91
N GLU A 87 9.78 12.77 7.20
CA GLU A 87 11.04 13.11 7.87
C GLU A 87 11.13 12.51 9.27
N GLN A 88 10.05 12.60 10.06
CA GLN A 88 9.98 11.97 11.40
C GLN A 88 10.19 10.45 11.31
N LEU A 89 9.52 9.78 10.37
CA LEU A 89 9.64 8.33 10.17
C LEU A 89 11.03 7.92 9.69
N ALA A 90 11.62 8.69 8.78
CA ALA A 90 12.96 8.43 8.28
C ALA A 90 13.98 8.51 9.41
N ALA A 91 13.97 9.60 10.18
CA ALA A 91 14.87 9.78 11.32
C ALA A 91 14.69 8.66 12.35
N ARG A 92 13.45 8.32 12.70
CA ARG A 92 13.14 7.29 13.71
C ARG A 92 13.58 5.89 13.29
N THR A 93 13.51 5.58 12.00
CA THR A 93 13.86 4.25 11.46
C THR A 93 15.29 4.19 10.93
N SER A 94 15.97 5.33 10.83
CA SER A 94 17.24 5.48 10.11
C SER A 94 17.16 5.00 8.66
N ARG A 95 15.98 5.14 8.02
CA ARG A 95 15.73 4.77 6.62
C ARG A 95 15.36 6.02 5.80
N PRO A 96 16.19 6.46 4.84
CA PRO A 96 15.94 7.69 4.09
C PRO A 96 14.77 7.59 3.09
N ILE A 97 14.27 6.39 2.80
CA ILE A 97 13.17 6.18 1.84
C ILE A 97 11.92 5.73 2.59
N ILE A 98 10.81 6.45 2.43
CA ILE A 98 9.53 6.07 3.03
C ILE A 98 8.54 5.65 1.96
N ILE A 99 7.79 4.57 2.19
CA ILE A 99 6.73 4.10 1.29
C ILE A 99 5.36 4.24 1.96
N ASP A 100 4.46 5.02 1.37
CA ASP A 100 3.10 5.20 1.86
C ASP A 100 2.09 4.52 0.92
N SER A 101 1.22 3.69 1.49
CA SER A 101 0.12 3.04 0.74
C SER A 101 -1.28 3.53 1.12
N SER A 102 -1.36 4.69 1.77
CA SER A 102 -2.62 5.36 2.07
C SER A 102 -3.41 5.65 0.79
N LYS A 103 -4.73 5.48 0.83
CA LYS A 103 -5.60 5.52 -0.36
C LYS A 103 -6.45 6.78 -0.51
N GLY A 104 -6.52 7.61 0.53
CA GLY A 104 -7.31 8.84 0.46
C GLY A 104 -6.64 9.86 -0.46
N MET A 105 -7.32 10.27 -1.52
CA MET A 105 -6.74 11.19 -2.52
C MET A 105 -6.35 12.54 -1.93
N PHE A 106 -7.17 13.08 -1.01
CA PHE A 106 -6.82 14.29 -0.26
C PHE A 106 -5.50 14.14 0.51
N TRP A 107 -5.29 12.97 1.16
CA TRP A 107 -4.05 12.69 1.88
C TRP A 107 -2.86 12.63 0.92
N ILE A 108 -2.96 11.82 -0.15
CA ILE A 108 -1.85 11.66 -1.09
C ILE A 108 -1.47 13.00 -1.72
N SER A 109 -2.45 13.77 -2.22
CA SER A 109 -2.19 15.07 -2.83
C SER A 109 -1.51 16.03 -1.85
N ALA A 110 -2.02 16.16 -0.63
CA ALA A 110 -1.42 17.04 0.37
C ALA A 110 0.02 16.62 0.71
N LYS A 111 0.27 15.32 0.81
CA LYS A 111 1.59 14.79 1.21
C LYS A 111 2.62 14.76 0.09
N LEU A 112 2.20 14.62 -1.16
CA LEU A 112 3.07 14.84 -2.32
C LEU A 112 3.61 16.27 -2.35
N GLU A 113 2.74 17.25 -2.09
CA GLU A 113 3.10 18.68 -2.04
C GLU A 113 4.01 18.97 -0.83
N GLU A 114 3.63 18.52 0.37
CA GLU A 114 4.41 18.71 1.61
C GLU A 114 5.84 18.17 1.47
N VAL A 115 6.01 16.95 0.95
CA VAL A 115 7.35 16.38 0.71
C VAL A 115 8.14 17.23 -0.29
N ARG A 116 7.50 17.69 -1.37
CA ARG A 116 8.16 18.50 -2.40
C ARG A 116 8.59 19.87 -1.87
N GLU A 117 7.72 20.55 -1.13
CA GLU A 117 7.99 21.87 -0.55
C GLU A 117 9.09 21.82 0.50
N ALA A 118 9.15 20.73 1.27
CA ALA A 118 10.23 20.45 2.20
C ALA A 118 11.52 19.93 1.51
N GLY A 119 11.61 19.95 0.18
CA GLY A 119 12.83 19.62 -0.58
C GLY A 119 13.08 18.12 -0.82
N GLY A 120 12.10 17.25 -0.55
CA GLY A 120 12.18 15.81 -0.81
C GLY A 120 11.76 15.44 -2.23
N LYS A 121 12.01 14.18 -2.61
CA LYS A 121 11.60 13.61 -3.90
C LYS A 121 10.33 12.76 -3.74
N PRO A 122 9.12 13.29 -4.01
CA PRO A 122 7.93 12.45 -4.10
C PRO A 122 7.95 11.60 -5.37
N VAL A 123 7.58 10.33 -5.24
CA VAL A 123 7.40 9.38 -6.35
C VAL A 123 5.98 8.84 -6.29
N LEU A 124 5.24 8.87 -7.40
CA LEU A 124 3.84 8.40 -7.44
C LEU A 124 3.71 7.11 -8.24
N LEU A 125 3.28 6.05 -7.59
CA LEU A 125 2.92 4.79 -8.23
C LEU A 125 1.40 4.68 -8.35
N PHE A 126 0.90 4.44 -9.56
CA PHE A 126 -0.49 4.08 -9.79
C PHE A 126 -0.61 2.56 -9.87
N LEU A 127 -1.01 1.92 -8.77
CA LEU A 127 -1.21 0.48 -8.72
C LEU A 127 -2.58 0.09 -9.28
N GLN A 128 -2.57 -0.63 -10.39
CA GLN A 128 -3.73 -1.14 -11.10
C GLN A 128 -3.87 -2.65 -10.87
N ARG A 129 -5.12 -3.13 -10.92
CA ARG A 129 -5.48 -4.54 -10.83
C ARG A 129 -6.80 -4.72 -11.56
N ASP A 130 -7.02 -5.90 -12.14
CA ASP A 130 -8.30 -6.28 -12.70
C ASP A 130 -9.44 -6.02 -11.69
N GLY A 131 -10.40 -5.20 -12.10
CA GLY A 131 -11.52 -4.79 -11.27
C GLY A 131 -12.33 -5.97 -10.79
N ARG A 132 -12.45 -7.05 -11.58
CA ARG A 132 -13.15 -8.28 -11.17
C ARG A 132 -12.46 -8.91 -9.96
N ALA A 133 -11.13 -8.91 -9.94
CA ALA A 133 -10.34 -9.38 -8.81
C ALA A 133 -10.49 -8.48 -7.58
N VAL A 134 -10.54 -7.16 -7.77
CA VAL A 134 -10.79 -6.19 -6.69
C VAL A 134 -12.17 -6.40 -6.08
N ILE A 135 -13.21 -6.51 -6.90
CA ILE A 135 -14.59 -6.69 -6.45
C ILE A 135 -14.78 -8.05 -5.78
N ASN A 136 -14.24 -9.13 -6.33
CA ASN A 136 -14.25 -10.44 -5.64
C ASN A 136 -13.65 -10.35 -4.23
N SER A 137 -12.53 -9.64 -4.09
CA SER A 137 -11.88 -9.46 -2.79
C SER A 137 -12.71 -8.61 -1.81
N ARG A 138 -13.51 -7.65 -2.31
CA ARG A 138 -14.42 -6.84 -1.49
C ARG A 138 -15.66 -7.65 -1.08
N VAL A 139 -16.28 -8.38 -2.01
CA VAL A 139 -17.45 -9.24 -1.77
C VAL A 139 -17.15 -10.28 -0.70
N ARG A 140 -16.01 -10.98 -0.82
CA ARG A 140 -15.58 -11.95 0.21
C ARG A 140 -15.40 -11.34 1.60
N LYS A 141 -14.95 -10.09 1.66
CA LYS A 141 -14.59 -9.44 2.93
C LYS A 141 -15.76 -8.71 3.58
N TYR A 142 -16.71 -8.26 2.77
CA TYR A 142 -17.87 -7.47 3.19
C TYR A 142 -19.12 -7.99 2.46
N PRO A 143 -19.51 -9.26 2.67
CA PRO A 143 -20.60 -9.90 1.93
C PRO A 143 -21.96 -9.20 2.14
N GLU A 144 -22.10 -8.44 3.22
CA GLU A 144 -23.30 -7.68 3.55
C GLU A 144 -23.50 -6.41 2.73
N ARG A 145 -22.47 -5.95 2.00
CA ARG A 145 -22.53 -4.69 1.24
C ARG A 145 -23.02 -4.93 -0.17
N ASP A 146 -23.76 -3.95 -0.67
CA ASP A 146 -24.25 -3.93 -2.05
C ASP A 146 -23.09 -3.98 -3.07
N PRO A 147 -23.05 -4.99 -3.96
CA PRO A 147 -22.06 -5.07 -5.03
C PRO A 147 -22.03 -3.85 -5.93
N ALA A 148 -23.18 -3.25 -6.29
CA ALA A 148 -23.19 -2.08 -7.17
C ALA A 148 -22.44 -0.90 -6.53
N ALA A 149 -22.70 -0.62 -5.25
CA ALA A 149 -21.95 0.37 -4.47
C ALA A 149 -20.44 0.04 -4.37
N MET A 150 -20.06 -1.25 -4.31
CA MET A 150 -18.64 -1.64 -4.35
C MET A 150 -17.99 -1.33 -5.70
N VAL A 151 -18.69 -1.55 -6.80
CA VAL A 151 -18.23 -1.26 -8.17
C VAL A 151 -18.11 0.25 -8.37
N GLU A 152 -19.13 1.01 -7.99
CA GLU A 152 -19.12 2.48 -8.05
C GLU A 152 -17.96 3.07 -7.25
N SER A 153 -17.76 2.62 -6.01
CA SER A 153 -16.62 3.05 -5.19
C SER A 153 -15.27 2.68 -5.81
N TRP A 154 -15.17 1.55 -6.51
CA TRP A 154 -13.95 1.19 -7.23
C TRP A 154 -13.71 2.14 -8.42
N LEU A 155 -14.73 2.36 -9.27
CA LEU A 155 -14.69 3.28 -10.40
C LEU A 155 -14.30 4.70 -9.98
N GLN A 156 -14.92 5.22 -8.92
CA GLN A 156 -14.58 6.52 -8.38
C GLN A 156 -13.09 6.57 -7.98
N GLN A 157 -12.64 5.60 -7.20
CA GLN A 157 -11.27 5.57 -6.70
C GLN A 157 -10.21 5.46 -7.82
N ILE A 158 -10.47 4.68 -8.88
CA ILE A 158 -9.54 4.56 -10.01
C ILE A 158 -9.52 5.84 -10.86
N ARG A 159 -10.67 6.49 -11.07
CA ARG A 159 -10.78 7.76 -11.82
C ARG A 159 -10.04 8.88 -11.08
N GLU A 160 -10.30 9.06 -9.79
CA GLU A 160 -9.60 10.05 -8.98
C GLU A 160 -8.08 9.79 -8.92
N THR A 161 -7.67 8.51 -8.87
CA THR A 161 -6.25 8.15 -8.94
C THR A 161 -5.65 8.48 -10.31
N ALA A 162 -6.37 8.22 -11.39
CA ALA A 162 -5.92 8.54 -12.74
C ALA A 162 -5.77 10.06 -12.90
N ASP A 163 -6.73 10.85 -12.42
CA ASP A 163 -6.67 12.31 -12.45
C ASP A 163 -5.43 12.83 -11.71
N LEU A 164 -5.20 12.35 -10.47
CA LEU A 164 -4.00 12.67 -9.71
C LEU A 164 -2.73 12.26 -10.46
N TYR A 165 -2.71 11.05 -11.01
CA TYR A 165 -1.56 10.53 -11.75
C TYR A 165 -1.24 11.39 -12.97
N HIS A 166 -2.24 11.82 -13.75
CA HIS A 166 -2.04 12.67 -14.93
C HIS A 166 -1.62 14.09 -14.54
N ALA A 167 -2.20 14.66 -13.49
CA ALA A 167 -1.88 15.99 -12.98
C ALA A 167 -0.46 16.06 -12.38
N PHE A 168 -0.03 15.03 -11.65
CA PHE A 168 1.24 15.01 -10.95
C PHE A 168 2.44 15.21 -11.88
N LYS A 169 3.31 16.16 -11.52
CA LYS A 169 4.55 16.50 -12.23
C LYS A 169 5.74 16.05 -11.38
N GLY A 170 6.20 14.84 -11.64
CA GLY A 170 7.32 14.21 -10.93
C GLY A 170 7.53 12.77 -11.39
N PRO A 171 8.48 12.05 -10.80
CA PRO A 171 8.70 10.63 -11.09
C PRO A 171 7.42 9.84 -10.79
N LYS A 172 6.84 9.22 -11.81
CA LYS A 172 5.62 8.44 -11.66
C LYS A 172 5.61 7.24 -12.59
N MET A 173 4.92 6.17 -12.18
CA MET A 173 4.81 4.95 -12.97
C MET A 173 3.50 4.21 -12.66
N VAL A 174 2.92 3.60 -13.69
CA VAL A 174 1.83 2.62 -13.54
C VAL A 174 2.43 1.26 -13.19
N VAL A 175 1.86 0.59 -12.19
CA VAL A 175 2.23 -0.78 -11.81
C VAL A 175 1.01 -1.66 -11.95
N ARG A 176 1.10 -2.74 -12.72
CA ARG A 176 0.04 -3.76 -12.78
C ARG A 176 0.31 -4.83 -11.72
N TYR A 177 -0.69 -5.11 -10.88
CA TYR A 177 -0.60 -6.14 -9.86
C TYR A 177 -0.26 -7.51 -10.46
N GLU A 178 -0.83 -7.83 -11.62
CA GLU A 178 -0.67 -9.14 -12.24
C GLU A 178 0.75 -9.35 -12.76
N GLU A 179 1.37 -8.31 -13.30
CA GLU A 179 2.80 -8.32 -13.67
C GLU A 179 3.68 -8.40 -12.42
N LEU A 180 3.38 -7.63 -11.38
CA LEU A 180 4.09 -7.72 -10.09
C LEU A 180 4.00 -9.14 -9.50
N ALA A 181 2.84 -9.80 -9.61
CA ALA A 181 2.61 -11.10 -9.03
C ALA A 181 3.24 -12.26 -9.83
N THR A 182 3.43 -12.08 -11.14
CA THR A 182 3.96 -13.12 -12.03
C THR A 182 5.43 -12.93 -12.39
N SER A 183 5.89 -11.67 -12.48
CA SER A 183 7.25 -11.26 -12.84
C SER A 183 7.72 -10.11 -11.92
N PRO A 184 7.91 -10.35 -10.61
CA PRO A 184 8.18 -9.29 -9.66
C PRO A 184 9.52 -8.58 -9.89
N GLU A 185 10.59 -9.31 -10.24
CA GLU A 185 11.94 -8.71 -10.33
C GLU A 185 12.02 -7.55 -11.34
N PRO A 186 11.59 -7.69 -12.61
CA PRO A 186 11.59 -6.57 -13.56
C PRO A 186 10.78 -5.35 -13.09
N VAL A 187 9.62 -5.60 -12.46
CA VAL A 187 8.74 -4.53 -11.95
C VAL A 187 9.44 -3.77 -10.83
N ILE A 188 10.02 -4.48 -9.85
CA ILE A 188 10.71 -3.86 -8.72
C ILE A 188 11.98 -3.13 -9.17
N ARG A 189 12.76 -3.69 -10.10
CA ARG A 189 13.91 -2.99 -10.70
C ARG A 189 13.51 -1.66 -11.32
N SER A 190 12.40 -1.63 -12.07
CA SER A 190 11.87 -0.40 -12.67
C SER A 190 11.47 0.64 -11.62
N ILE A 191 10.86 0.21 -10.50
CA ILE A 191 10.53 1.10 -9.37
C ILE A 191 11.80 1.65 -8.72
N CYS A 192 12.80 0.80 -8.46
CA CYS A 192 14.10 1.21 -7.90
C CYS A 192 14.77 2.27 -8.79
N THR A 193 14.83 2.04 -10.11
CA THR A 193 15.36 3.02 -11.08
C THR A 193 14.59 4.34 -11.04
N LEU A 194 13.26 4.31 -11.00
CA LEU A 194 12.43 5.52 -10.89
C LEU A 194 12.72 6.29 -9.57
N ALA A 195 12.83 5.55 -8.47
CA ALA A 195 13.17 6.10 -7.16
C ALA A 195 14.63 6.60 -7.09
N GLY A 196 15.52 6.11 -7.95
CA GLY A 196 16.93 6.46 -7.99
C GLY A 196 17.77 5.68 -6.97
N VAL A 197 17.40 4.42 -6.72
CA VAL A 197 18.09 3.52 -5.78
C VAL A 197 18.40 2.20 -6.45
N ASP A 198 19.34 1.45 -5.89
CA ASP A 198 19.71 0.15 -6.40
C ASP A 198 18.67 -0.91 -6.06
N PHE A 199 18.56 -1.91 -6.93
CA PHE A 199 17.75 -3.08 -6.65
C PHE A 199 18.52 -4.04 -5.73
N HIS A 200 17.86 -4.51 -4.67
CA HIS A 200 18.38 -5.58 -3.81
C HIS A 200 17.53 -6.85 -3.98
N ALA A 201 18.16 -7.96 -4.38
CA ALA A 201 17.46 -9.24 -4.58
C ALA A 201 16.68 -9.72 -3.34
N GLY A 202 17.18 -9.40 -2.14
CA GLY A 202 16.52 -9.71 -0.87
C GLY A 202 15.12 -9.11 -0.73
N MET A 203 14.78 -8.06 -1.48
CA MET A 203 13.45 -7.43 -1.47
C MET A 203 12.34 -8.41 -1.86
N LEU A 204 12.63 -9.33 -2.78
CA LEU A 204 11.66 -10.28 -3.32
C LEU A 204 11.26 -11.35 -2.28
N ASP A 205 12.09 -11.57 -1.27
CA ASP A 205 11.79 -12.45 -0.14
C ASP A 205 11.30 -11.67 1.08
N PHE A 206 10.38 -10.73 0.83
CA PHE A 206 9.90 -9.74 1.80
C PHE A 206 9.47 -10.32 3.15
N SER A 207 8.93 -11.54 3.15
CA SER A 207 8.49 -12.24 4.37
C SER A 207 9.61 -12.60 5.36
N LYS A 208 10.88 -12.58 4.94
CA LYS A 208 12.04 -12.77 5.83
C LYS A 208 12.50 -11.48 6.52
N HIS A 209 11.99 -10.33 6.11
CA HIS A 209 12.39 -9.03 6.65
C HIS A 209 11.44 -8.60 7.76
N GLU A 210 11.97 -7.88 8.73
CA GLU A 210 11.17 -7.26 9.79
C GLU A 210 10.31 -6.14 9.20
N HIS A 211 9.03 -6.08 9.61
CA HIS A 211 8.06 -5.09 9.12
C HIS A 211 7.26 -4.51 10.28
N HIS A 212 6.95 -3.20 10.19
CA HIS A 212 6.15 -2.48 11.19
C HIS A 212 5.04 -1.69 10.50
N VAL A 213 3.98 -2.39 10.09
CA VAL A 213 2.93 -1.80 9.24
C VAL A 213 1.67 -1.40 10.01
N LEU A 214 1.08 -0.28 9.62
CA LEU A 214 -0.25 0.19 10.01
C LEU A 214 -1.24 -0.08 8.88
N GLY A 215 -2.41 -0.64 9.18
CA GLY A 215 -3.41 -0.95 8.15
C GLY A 215 -2.99 -2.04 7.18
N GLY A 216 -3.51 -2.04 5.95
CA GLY A 216 -3.17 -3.03 4.92
C GLY A 216 -3.99 -4.33 4.94
N ASN A 217 -3.66 -5.23 4.00
CA ASN A 217 -4.32 -6.52 3.83
C ASN A 217 -3.78 -7.56 4.83
N ASN A 218 -4.65 -8.12 5.67
CA ASN A 218 -4.28 -9.14 6.66
C ASN A 218 -3.66 -10.39 6.02
N GLY A 219 -4.13 -10.81 4.85
CA GLY A 219 -3.66 -12.01 4.19
C GLY A 219 -2.19 -11.97 3.78
N THR A 220 -1.75 -10.85 3.21
CA THR A 220 -0.33 -10.65 2.88
C THR A 220 0.50 -10.52 4.16
N GLN A 221 -0.01 -9.82 5.17
CA GLN A 221 0.67 -9.67 6.47
C GLN A 221 0.80 -10.99 7.22
N PHE A 222 -0.16 -11.90 7.04
CA PHE A 222 -0.12 -13.22 7.66
C PHE A 222 1.06 -14.05 7.13
N GLN A 223 1.44 -13.89 5.86
CA GLN A 223 2.64 -14.55 5.32
C GLN A 223 3.92 -14.09 6.02
N VAL A 224 4.00 -12.82 6.39
CA VAL A 224 5.10 -12.24 7.18
C VAL A 224 5.05 -12.78 8.62
N ALA A 225 3.89 -12.64 9.28
CA ALA A 225 3.70 -13.06 10.66
C ALA A 225 4.03 -14.55 10.86
N ARG A 226 3.52 -15.42 9.99
CA ARG A 226 3.77 -16.88 10.04
C ARG A 226 5.24 -17.23 9.87
N ARG A 227 5.97 -16.56 8.99
CA ARG A 227 7.42 -16.81 8.84
C ARG A 227 8.24 -16.32 10.03
N GLN A 228 7.71 -15.37 10.81
CA GLN A 228 8.39 -14.78 11.96
C GLN A 228 7.87 -15.32 13.31
N GLY A 229 6.88 -16.22 13.31
CA GLY A 229 6.26 -16.74 14.53
C GLY A 229 5.41 -15.71 15.28
N LEU A 230 4.83 -14.72 14.59
CA LEU A 230 4.07 -13.59 15.15
C LEU A 230 2.54 -13.75 15.00
N ASP A 231 2.03 -14.98 15.02
CA ASP A 231 0.67 -15.35 14.56
C ASP A 231 -0.49 -14.71 15.36
N GLY A 232 -0.22 -14.13 16.53
CA GLY A 232 -1.24 -13.69 17.50
C GLY A 232 -1.97 -12.38 17.18
N LEU A 233 -1.40 -11.49 16.35
CA LEU A 233 -1.94 -10.12 16.13
C LEU A 233 -2.52 -9.89 14.74
N VAL A 234 -2.02 -10.59 13.72
CA VAL A 234 -2.64 -10.63 12.39
C VAL A 234 -3.74 -11.69 12.40
N GLY A 235 -4.86 -11.34 13.05
CA GLY A 235 -5.99 -12.25 13.23
C GLY A 235 -6.57 -12.72 11.89
N ASN A 236 -6.56 -14.04 11.71
CA ASN A 236 -7.44 -14.78 10.81
C ASN A 236 -8.83 -14.87 11.46
N THR A 237 -9.88 -14.57 10.71
CA THR A 237 -11.17 -15.25 10.93
C THR A 237 -10.94 -16.75 10.74
N ALA A 238 -11.70 -17.61 11.42
CA ALA A 238 -11.54 -19.07 11.34
C ALA A 238 -11.59 -19.62 9.88
N GLU A 239 -12.19 -18.86 8.97
CA GLU A 239 -12.38 -19.17 7.55
C GLU A 239 -11.13 -18.96 6.67
N ASP A 240 -10.18 -18.08 7.04
CA ASP A 240 -9.00 -17.76 6.23
C ASP A 240 -7.79 -18.67 6.52
N ARG A 241 -7.80 -19.40 7.65
CA ARG A 241 -6.70 -20.27 8.08
C ARG A 241 -6.32 -21.39 7.09
N PRO A 242 -7.25 -22.10 6.42
CA PRO A 242 -6.89 -23.18 5.50
C PRO A 242 -6.11 -22.67 4.29
N TYR A 243 -6.58 -21.58 3.68
CA TYR A 243 -5.97 -21.00 2.48
C TYR A 243 -4.57 -20.44 2.75
N TYR A 244 -4.37 -19.74 3.88
CA TYR A 244 -3.03 -19.27 4.24
C TYR A 244 -2.13 -20.35 4.85
N GLY A 245 -2.71 -21.48 5.29
CA GLY A 245 -2.00 -22.68 5.74
C GLY A 245 -1.29 -23.40 4.61
N GLU A 246 -1.93 -23.50 3.45
CA GLU A 246 -1.44 -24.17 2.23
C GLU A 246 -0.83 -23.21 1.20
N HIS A 247 -0.87 -21.89 1.44
CA HIS A 247 -0.37 -20.90 0.49
C HIS A 247 1.09 -21.17 0.11
N PRO A 248 1.41 -21.23 -1.20
CA PRO A 248 2.78 -21.43 -1.67
C PRO A 248 3.72 -20.39 -1.05
N LYS A 249 4.96 -20.80 -0.76
CA LYS A 249 6.01 -19.88 -0.32
C LYS A 249 6.30 -18.90 -1.46
N GLY A 250 5.95 -17.63 -1.29
CA GLY A 250 6.29 -16.56 -2.23
C GLY A 250 5.08 -15.78 -2.75
N ILE A 251 5.31 -15.00 -3.80
CA ILE A 251 4.29 -14.17 -4.43
C ILE A 251 3.44 -15.06 -5.34
N VAL A 252 2.12 -15.01 -5.16
CA VAL A 252 1.16 -15.79 -5.95
C VAL A 252 0.12 -14.86 -6.54
N LEU A 253 -0.14 -15.03 -7.83
CA LEU A 253 -1.21 -14.33 -8.54
C LEU A 253 -2.58 -14.83 -8.04
N ASP A 254 -3.39 -13.92 -7.52
CA ASP A 254 -4.74 -14.23 -7.05
C ASP A 254 -5.78 -14.05 -8.18
N LEU A 255 -6.17 -15.18 -8.77
CA LEU A 255 -7.18 -15.32 -9.82
C LEU A 255 -8.52 -15.86 -9.31
N ARG A 256 -8.75 -15.87 -7.99
CA ARG A 256 -9.95 -16.49 -7.41
C ARG A 256 -11.27 -15.92 -7.93
N TRP A 257 -11.28 -14.69 -8.44
CA TRP A 257 -12.46 -14.10 -9.07
C TRP A 257 -13.00 -14.95 -10.23
N LYS A 258 -12.15 -15.74 -10.91
CA LYS A 258 -12.58 -16.63 -11.99
C LYS A 258 -13.49 -17.77 -11.53
N SER A 259 -13.39 -18.16 -10.26
CA SER A 259 -14.14 -19.29 -9.68
C SER A 259 -15.07 -18.90 -8.53
N GLU A 260 -14.84 -17.75 -7.89
CA GLU A 260 -15.53 -17.35 -6.66
C GLU A 260 -16.41 -16.11 -6.81
N LEU A 261 -16.23 -15.30 -7.88
CA LEU A 261 -17.07 -14.11 -8.06
C LEU A 261 -18.48 -14.56 -8.49
N PRO A 262 -19.55 -14.26 -7.74
CA PRO A 262 -20.89 -14.70 -8.11
C PRO A 262 -21.32 -14.13 -9.46
N ALA A 263 -22.03 -14.92 -10.26
CA ALA A 263 -22.39 -14.54 -11.63
C ALA A 263 -23.27 -13.28 -11.67
N GLU A 264 -24.15 -13.11 -10.68
CA GLU A 264 -24.96 -11.91 -10.49
C GLU A 264 -24.10 -10.67 -10.22
N VAL A 265 -23.02 -10.81 -9.45
CA VAL A 265 -22.08 -9.70 -9.20
C VAL A 265 -21.26 -9.40 -10.46
N LEU A 266 -20.82 -10.42 -11.18
CA LEU A 266 -20.12 -10.24 -12.45
C LEU A 266 -21.00 -9.51 -13.47
N THR A 267 -22.29 -9.86 -13.55
CA THR A 267 -23.26 -9.16 -14.42
C THR A 267 -23.37 -7.67 -14.07
N VAL A 268 -23.47 -7.35 -12.77
CA VAL A 268 -23.49 -5.95 -12.30
C VAL A 268 -22.17 -5.26 -12.65
N PHE A 269 -21.04 -5.92 -12.43
CA PHE A 269 -19.72 -5.38 -12.74
C PHE A 269 -19.57 -5.05 -14.23
N ASP A 270 -19.91 -6.00 -15.12
CA ASP A 270 -19.77 -5.84 -16.56
C ASP A 270 -20.68 -4.71 -17.07
N ALA A 271 -21.90 -4.60 -16.54
CA ALA A 271 -22.84 -3.54 -16.90
C ALA A 271 -22.36 -2.14 -16.46
N MET A 272 -21.73 -2.02 -15.30
CA MET A 272 -21.34 -0.72 -14.73
C MET A 272 -19.93 -0.28 -15.12
N ALA A 273 -19.01 -1.23 -15.28
CA ALA A 273 -17.59 -0.96 -15.32
C ALA A 273 -16.81 -1.80 -16.33
N GLY A 274 -17.49 -2.59 -17.17
CA GLY A 274 -16.84 -3.46 -18.16
C GLY A 274 -15.95 -2.68 -19.14
N SER A 275 -16.41 -1.50 -19.60
CA SER A 275 -15.63 -0.62 -20.49
C SER A 275 -14.35 -0.12 -19.84
N GLU A 276 -14.45 0.45 -18.64
CA GLU A 276 -13.31 0.96 -17.88
C GLU A 276 -12.36 -0.17 -17.47
N ASN A 277 -12.90 -1.35 -17.16
CA ASN A 277 -12.08 -2.49 -16.79
C ASN A 277 -11.27 -3.07 -17.95
N ALA A 278 -11.62 -2.80 -19.21
CA ALA A 278 -10.93 -3.36 -20.36
C ALA A 278 -9.42 -3.08 -20.34
N GLU A 279 -9.00 -1.91 -19.83
CA GLU A 279 -7.57 -1.55 -19.70
C GLU A 279 -6.86 -2.31 -18.57
N PHE A 280 -7.59 -2.70 -17.52
CA PHE A 280 -7.06 -3.39 -16.34
C PHE A 280 -7.22 -4.90 -16.41
N ALA A 281 -8.04 -5.40 -17.33
CA ALA A 281 -8.38 -6.81 -17.46
C ALA A 281 -7.13 -7.67 -17.62
N TRP A 282 -7.14 -8.83 -16.95
CA TRP A 282 -6.06 -9.82 -17.03
C TRP A 282 -6.56 -11.20 -17.47
N GLY A 283 -5.99 -11.66 -18.59
CA GLY A 283 -6.41 -12.87 -19.31
C GLY A 283 -7.79 -12.70 -19.92
#